data_AF-A0A9X2BFJ1-F1
#
_entry.id   AF-A0A9X2BFJ1-F1
#
_cell.length_a   1.000
_cell.length_b   1.000
_cell.length_c   1.000
_cell.angle_alpha   90.00
_cell.angle_beta   90.00
_cell.angle_gamma   90.00
#
_symmetry.space_group_name_H-M   'P 1'
#
loop_
_entity.id
_entity.type
_entity.pdbx_description
1 polymer ?
#
loop_
_entity_poly.entity_id
_entity_poly.type
_entity_poly.pdbx_seq_one_letter_code
_entity_poly.pdbx_strand_id
1 'polypeptide(L)'
;MSYLPLDQYQRKWIFTHQSMPLPPEDLEKIKPMDAARASQLWKENISPLSPDADRFSSQDWPRKESNWTLEIDWMANWEDDDQGMPEELLEQLDWQDDVTVYFCYEKYNILETKWSVFKKHWKNFLFYDDGPILLGRRRKEALWFSSKGTVKFGTRS
;
A
#
# COMPACT_ATOMS: atom_id res chain seq x y z
N MET A 1 11.55 5.25 18.13
CA MET A 1 11.97 3.94 17.59
C MET A 1 11.97 4.12 16.07
N SER A 2 11.76 3.11 15.25
CA SER A 2 11.43 3.32 13.83
C SER A 2 10.10 2.66 13.47
N TYR A 3 9.70 1.68 14.27
CA TYR A 3 8.50 0.89 14.09
C TYR A 3 7.78 0.77 15.42
N LEU A 4 6.48 0.57 15.33
CA LEU A 4 5.60 0.24 16.44
C LEU A 4 5.40 -1.28 16.44
N PRO A 5 5.36 -1.91 17.62
CA PRO A 5 4.76 -3.23 17.78
C PRO A 5 3.33 -3.26 17.21
N LEU A 6 2.94 -4.35 16.54
CA LEU A 6 1.62 -4.46 15.89
C LEU A 6 0.46 -4.32 16.89
N ASP A 7 0.64 -4.75 18.13
CA ASP A 7 -0.33 -4.59 19.22
C ASP A 7 -0.59 -3.12 19.59
N GLN A 8 0.37 -2.22 19.33
CA GLN A 8 0.26 -0.77 19.51
C GLN A 8 -0.26 -0.04 18.26
N TYR A 9 -0.42 -0.75 17.14
CA TYR A 9 -0.96 -0.17 15.92
C TYR A 9 -2.48 0.01 16.03
N GLN A 10 -2.95 1.25 15.87
CA GLN A 10 -4.37 1.59 16.02
C GLN A 10 -5.28 0.79 15.07
N ARG A 11 -4.81 0.49 13.85
CA ARG A 11 -5.58 -0.24 12.84
C ARG A 11 -5.24 -1.73 12.79
N LYS A 12 -4.66 -2.31 13.85
CA LYS A 12 -4.31 -3.75 13.88
C LYS A 12 -5.48 -4.69 13.59
N TRP A 13 -6.71 -4.24 13.83
CA TRP A 13 -7.93 -4.99 13.57
C TRP A 13 -8.06 -5.45 12.11
N ILE A 14 -7.45 -4.74 11.13
CA ILE A 14 -7.45 -5.15 9.72
C ILE A 14 -6.65 -6.44 9.48
N PHE A 15 -5.69 -6.76 10.35
CA PHE A 15 -4.86 -7.97 10.27
C PHE A 15 -5.28 -9.05 11.28
N THR A 16 -6.12 -8.70 12.26
CA THR A 16 -6.65 -9.62 13.26
C THR A 16 -8.15 -9.86 13.10
N HIS A 17 -8.71 -9.55 11.92
CA HIS A 17 -10.11 -9.75 11.63
C HIS A 17 -10.40 -11.25 11.51
N GLN A 18 -11.44 -11.73 12.21
CA GLN A 18 -11.72 -13.18 12.30
C GLN A 18 -12.06 -13.83 10.95
N SER A 19 -12.60 -13.06 10.00
CA SER A 19 -12.92 -13.57 8.66
C SER A 19 -11.70 -13.73 7.74
N MET A 20 -10.59 -13.02 8.00
CA MET A 20 -9.36 -13.09 7.20
C MET A 20 -8.14 -13.11 8.12
N PRO A 21 -7.91 -14.21 8.86
CA PRO A 21 -6.81 -14.30 9.81
C PRO A 21 -5.47 -14.45 9.08
N LEU A 22 -4.46 -13.70 9.53
CA LEU A 22 -3.09 -13.86 9.06
C LEU A 22 -2.33 -14.83 9.97
N PRO A 23 -1.49 -15.72 9.41
CA PRO A 23 -0.63 -16.57 10.22
C PRO A 23 0.43 -15.73 10.95
N PRO A 24 0.90 -16.15 12.14
CA PRO A 24 1.85 -15.39 12.95
C PRO A 24 3.13 -14.98 12.18
N GLU A 25 3.65 -15.88 11.35
CA GLU A 25 4.83 -15.65 10.50
C GLU A 25 4.68 -14.49 9.51
N ASP A 26 3.47 -14.21 9.05
CA ASP A 26 3.19 -13.09 8.15
C ASP A 26 2.90 -11.82 8.94
N LEU A 27 2.24 -11.93 10.10
CA LEU A 27 2.03 -10.81 11.03
C LEU A 27 3.36 -10.18 11.48
N GLU A 28 4.38 -10.99 11.78
CA GLU A 28 5.71 -10.51 12.17
C GLU A 28 6.43 -9.70 11.08
N LYS A 29 6.04 -9.91 9.81
CA LYS A 29 6.60 -9.17 8.66
C LYS A 29 5.91 -7.83 8.44
N ILE A 30 4.72 -7.62 9.01
CA ILE A 30 3.98 -6.36 8.94
C ILE A 30 4.49 -5.43 10.03
N LYS A 31 5.17 -4.37 9.62
CA LYS A 31 5.85 -3.44 10.52
C LYS A 31 5.28 -2.04 10.37
N PRO A 32 4.32 -1.65 11.22
CA PRO A 32 3.85 -0.27 11.30
C PRO A 32 5.00 0.66 11.66
N MET A 33 5.20 1.71 10.88
CA MET A 33 6.19 2.74 11.20
C MET A 33 5.70 3.64 12.34
N ASP A 34 6.63 4.17 13.13
CA ASP A 34 6.26 5.29 14.01
C ASP A 34 6.03 6.56 13.20
N ALA A 35 5.33 7.53 13.80
CA ALA A 35 4.90 8.75 13.12
C ALA A 35 6.08 9.55 12.53
N ALA A 36 7.23 9.57 13.22
CA ALA A 36 8.42 10.29 12.75
C ALA A 36 8.95 9.65 11.46
N ARG A 37 9.16 8.33 11.46
CA ARG A 37 9.65 7.61 10.28
C ARG A 37 8.65 7.64 9.12
N ALA A 38 7.36 7.39 9.40
CA ALA A 38 6.31 7.46 8.40
C ALA A 38 6.28 8.83 7.70
N SER A 39 6.36 9.91 8.49
CA SER A 39 6.33 11.27 7.95
C SER A 39 7.52 11.60 7.07
N GLN A 40 8.71 11.08 7.41
CA GLN A 40 9.91 11.23 6.60
C GLN A 40 9.77 10.48 5.28
N LEU A 41 9.35 9.20 5.32
CA LEU A 41 9.17 8.41 4.11
C LEU A 41 8.13 9.03 3.18
N TRP A 42 7.00 9.49 3.73
CA TRP A 42 5.96 10.18 2.98
C TRP A 42 6.50 11.44 2.29
N LYS A 43 7.20 12.29 3.05
CA LYS A 43 7.78 13.54 2.54
C LYS A 43 8.77 13.30 1.39
N GLU A 44 9.57 12.24 1.50
CA GLU A 44 10.61 11.91 0.51
C GLU A 44 10.06 11.19 -0.73
N ASN A 45 8.95 10.44 -0.60
CA ASN A 45 8.51 9.52 -1.66
C ASN A 45 7.12 9.82 -2.23
N ILE A 46 6.28 10.59 -1.54
CA ILE A 46 4.88 10.82 -1.91
C ILE A 46 4.60 12.31 -2.05
N SER A 47 4.60 13.06 -0.94
CA SER A 47 4.30 14.48 -0.95
C SER A 47 4.96 15.21 0.22
N PRO A 48 5.63 16.35 -0.02
CA PRO A 48 6.19 17.16 1.06
C PRO A 48 5.16 17.99 1.82
N LEU A 49 3.98 18.25 1.25
CA LEU A 49 3.01 19.21 1.77
C LEU A 49 1.66 18.56 2.13
N SER A 50 1.19 17.62 1.32
CA SER A 50 -0.11 16.99 1.51
C SER A 50 -0.01 15.84 2.51
N PRO A 51 -0.93 15.73 3.48
CA PRO A 51 -0.89 14.68 4.50
C PRO A 51 -1.52 13.35 4.04
N ASP A 52 -2.37 13.37 3.03
CA ASP A 52 -3.17 12.23 2.55
C ASP A 52 -3.51 12.41 1.06
N ALA A 53 -4.12 11.38 0.47
CA ALA A 53 -4.41 11.34 -0.97
C ALA A 53 -5.48 12.33 -1.42
N ASP A 54 -6.49 12.56 -0.58
CA ASP A 54 -7.57 13.52 -0.85
C ASP A 54 -7.08 14.96 -0.92
N ARG A 55 -5.99 15.27 -0.21
CA ARG A 55 -5.40 16.61 -0.13
C ARG A 55 -4.20 16.80 -1.06
N PHE A 56 -3.95 15.91 -2.01
CA PHE A 56 -2.88 16.13 -2.98
C PHE A 56 -3.11 17.39 -3.82
N SER A 57 -2.09 18.23 -3.88
CA SER A 57 -2.02 19.41 -4.72
C SER A 57 -1.60 19.04 -6.16
N SER A 58 -1.75 19.97 -7.10
CA SER A 58 -1.26 19.81 -8.48
C SER A 58 0.26 19.66 -8.59
N GLN A 59 1.02 19.98 -7.54
CA GLN A 59 2.47 19.83 -7.52
C GLN A 59 2.91 18.41 -7.15
N ASP A 60 2.04 17.65 -6.48
CA ASP A 60 2.35 16.30 -6.04
C ASP A 60 2.37 15.35 -7.22
N TRP A 61 3.41 14.52 -7.31
CA TRP A 61 3.58 13.59 -8.43
C TRP A 61 2.39 12.64 -8.61
N PRO A 62 1.65 12.18 -7.56
CA PRO A 62 0.48 11.35 -7.77
C PRO A 62 -0.65 12.06 -8.55
N ARG A 63 -0.70 13.40 -8.54
CA ARG A 63 -1.73 14.16 -9.28
C ARG A 63 -1.39 14.40 -10.73
N LYS A 64 -0.18 14.05 -11.18
CA LYS A 64 0.23 14.16 -12.58
C LYS A 64 -0.22 12.92 -13.32
N GLU A 65 -1.25 13.05 -14.16
CA GLU A 65 -1.79 11.92 -14.94
C GLU A 65 -0.74 11.21 -15.80
N SER A 66 0.26 11.96 -16.29
CA SER A 66 1.41 11.42 -17.05
C SER A 66 2.25 10.40 -16.29
N ASN A 67 2.12 10.33 -14.96
CA ASN A 67 2.84 9.35 -14.14
C ASN A 67 2.13 8.01 -14.07
N TRP A 68 0.86 7.93 -14.49
CA TRP A 68 0.04 6.73 -14.47
C TRP A 68 -0.14 6.20 -15.88
N THR A 69 0.03 4.90 -16.05
CA THR A 69 0.04 4.24 -17.36
C THR A 69 -1.15 3.30 -17.55
N LEU A 70 -1.66 2.73 -16.47
CA LEU A 70 -2.75 1.77 -16.47
C LEU A 70 -3.67 2.01 -15.26
N GLU A 71 -4.93 1.64 -15.41
CA GLU A 71 -5.93 1.60 -14.35
C GLU A 71 -6.68 0.27 -14.45
N ILE A 72 -6.69 -0.50 -13.36
CA ILE A 72 -7.19 -1.88 -13.31
C ILE A 72 -8.27 -1.97 -12.24
N ASP A 73 -9.35 -2.70 -12.51
CA ASP A 73 -10.40 -3.00 -11.53
C ASP A 73 -9.96 -4.16 -10.63
N TRP A 74 -9.67 -3.87 -9.36
CA TRP A 74 -9.36 -4.90 -8.37
C TRP A 74 -10.59 -5.37 -7.60
N MET A 75 -11.69 -4.61 -7.66
CA MET A 75 -12.93 -4.95 -6.96
C MET A 75 -13.61 -6.15 -7.60
N ALA A 76 -13.41 -6.37 -8.90
CA ALA A 76 -13.81 -7.60 -9.57
C ALA A 76 -13.27 -8.87 -8.89
N ASN A 77 -12.06 -8.80 -8.32
CA ASN A 77 -11.39 -9.91 -7.61
C ASN A 77 -11.69 -9.92 -6.10
N TRP A 78 -12.46 -8.96 -5.59
CA TRP A 78 -12.67 -8.80 -4.14
C TRP A 78 -13.54 -9.90 -3.53
N GLU A 79 -14.65 -10.22 -4.19
CA GLU A 79 -15.66 -11.18 -3.73
C GLU A 79 -15.28 -12.65 -3.99
N ASP A 80 -14.26 -12.89 -4.81
CA ASP A 80 -13.77 -14.24 -5.10
C ASP A 80 -12.59 -14.55 -4.17
N ASP A 81 -12.79 -15.55 -3.29
CA ASP A 81 -11.77 -15.97 -2.31
C ASP A 81 -10.63 -16.79 -2.95
N ASP A 82 -10.87 -17.36 -4.14
CA ASP A 82 -9.85 -18.09 -4.90
C ASP A 82 -9.04 -17.15 -5.81
N GLN A 83 -9.58 -15.97 -6.12
CA GLN A 83 -8.85 -14.95 -6.87
C GLN A 83 -7.96 -14.09 -5.98
N GLY A 84 -6.66 -14.10 -6.31
CA GLY A 84 -5.69 -13.16 -5.78
C GLY A 84 -5.88 -11.74 -6.35
N MET A 85 -4.87 -10.90 -6.20
CA MET A 85 -4.85 -9.62 -6.94
C MET A 85 -4.99 -9.86 -8.45
N PRO A 86 -5.53 -8.88 -9.21
CA PRO A 86 -5.64 -8.98 -10.66
C PRO A 86 -4.32 -9.39 -11.32
N GLU A 87 -4.35 -10.42 -12.16
CA GLU A 87 -3.15 -10.92 -12.86
C GLU A 87 -2.51 -9.83 -13.72
N GLU A 88 -3.32 -9.01 -14.38
CA GLU A 88 -2.87 -7.86 -15.17
C GLU A 88 -1.96 -6.93 -14.36
N LEU A 89 -2.26 -6.70 -13.08
CA LEU A 89 -1.44 -5.87 -12.21
C LEU A 89 -0.12 -6.55 -11.84
N LEU A 90 -0.16 -7.86 -11.60
CA LEU A 90 1.02 -8.65 -11.26
C LEU A 90 2.00 -8.74 -12.42
N GLU A 91 1.50 -8.81 -13.67
CA GLU A 91 2.31 -8.83 -14.88
C GLU A 91 3.08 -7.51 -15.11
N GLN A 92 2.57 -6.38 -14.62
CA GLN A 92 3.25 -5.08 -14.71
C GLN A 92 4.36 -4.90 -13.66
N LEU A 93 4.32 -5.68 -12.58
CA LEU A 93 5.24 -5.55 -11.45
C LEU A 93 6.31 -6.63 -11.48
N ASP A 94 7.51 -6.29 -11.95
CA ASP A 94 8.71 -7.14 -11.83
C ASP A 94 9.32 -7.08 -10.41
N TRP A 95 8.47 -7.24 -9.40
CA TRP A 95 8.87 -7.24 -7.99
C TRP A 95 9.03 -8.67 -7.50
N GLN A 96 10.25 -8.98 -7.03
CA GLN A 96 10.54 -10.25 -6.36
C GLN A 96 9.86 -10.33 -4.99
N ASP A 97 9.58 -11.55 -4.54
CA ASP A 97 8.84 -11.82 -3.30
C ASP A 97 9.46 -11.20 -2.03
N ASP A 98 10.78 -11.01 -2.04
CA ASP A 98 11.56 -10.46 -0.93
C ASP A 98 11.68 -8.93 -0.96
N VAL A 99 11.17 -8.28 -2.02
CA VAL A 99 11.14 -6.81 -2.14
C VAL A 99 10.39 -6.25 -0.94
N THR A 100 11.05 -5.34 -0.23
CA THR A 100 10.37 -4.55 0.80
C THR A 100 9.44 -3.57 0.13
N VAL A 101 8.19 -3.57 0.54
CA VAL A 101 7.16 -2.65 0.06
C VAL A 101 6.65 -1.77 1.21
N TYR A 102 6.23 -0.57 0.86
CA TYR A 102 5.63 0.41 1.76
C TYR A 102 4.20 0.65 1.35
N PHE A 103 3.26 0.34 2.24
CA PHE A 103 1.85 0.64 2.05
C PHE A 103 1.50 1.91 2.83
N CYS A 104 1.28 2.98 2.08
CA CYS A 104 1.19 4.34 2.61
C CYS A 104 -0.26 4.81 2.59
N TYR A 105 -0.96 4.68 3.71
CA TYR A 105 -2.31 5.20 3.86
C TYR A 105 -2.33 6.73 3.92
N GLU A 106 -1.45 7.30 4.74
CA GLU A 106 -1.32 8.74 4.97
C GLU A 106 0.05 9.03 5.59
N LYS A 107 0.39 10.31 5.73
CA LYS A 107 1.70 10.79 6.18
C LYS A 107 2.21 10.17 7.48
N TYR A 108 1.33 9.85 8.42
CA TYR A 108 1.69 9.27 9.71
C TYR A 108 1.30 7.79 9.85
N ASN A 109 0.83 7.15 8.79
CA ASN A 109 0.41 5.76 8.80
C ASN A 109 0.96 5.04 7.56
N ILE A 110 2.11 4.40 7.74
CA ILE A 110 2.80 3.62 6.72
C ILE A 110 3.17 2.27 7.30
N LEU A 111 2.86 1.22 6.54
CA LEU A 111 3.24 -0.14 6.86
C LEU A 111 4.41 -0.56 5.98
N GLU A 112 5.44 -1.14 6.58
CA GLU A 112 6.48 -1.85 5.84
C GLU A 112 6.19 -3.35 5.87
N THR A 113 6.28 -4.01 4.72
CA THR A 113 6.19 -5.48 4.64
C THR A 113 6.99 -6.01 3.45
N LYS A 114 6.87 -7.31 3.17
CA LYS A 114 7.39 -7.95 1.95
C LYS A 114 6.32 -8.01 0.88
N TRP A 115 6.74 -7.91 -0.38
CA TRP A 115 5.84 -8.00 -1.52
C TRP A 115 5.00 -9.29 -1.51
N SER A 116 5.63 -10.44 -1.21
CA SER A 116 4.95 -11.72 -1.00
C SER A 116 3.82 -11.67 0.03
N VAL A 117 4.05 -11.00 1.17
CA VAL A 117 3.05 -10.84 2.24
C VAL A 117 1.91 -9.93 1.79
N PHE A 118 2.23 -8.82 1.12
CA PHE A 118 1.20 -7.95 0.57
C PHE A 118 0.34 -8.68 -0.47
N LYS A 119 0.95 -9.37 -1.46
CA LYS A 119 0.22 -10.14 -2.47
C LYS A 119 -0.73 -11.16 -1.87
N LYS A 120 -0.26 -11.90 -0.86
CA LYS A 120 -1.04 -12.96 -0.19
C LYS A 120 -2.22 -12.40 0.61
N HIS A 121 -2.05 -11.23 1.23
CA HIS A 121 -3.02 -10.66 2.17
C HIS A 121 -3.55 -9.29 1.72
N TRP A 122 -3.60 -9.06 0.41
CA TRP A 122 -3.89 -7.75 -0.18
C TRP A 122 -5.25 -7.19 0.26
N LYS A 123 -6.27 -8.05 0.40
CA LYS A 123 -7.60 -7.71 0.91
C LYS A 123 -7.51 -7.06 2.31
N ASN A 124 -6.68 -7.60 3.20
CA ASN A 124 -6.50 -7.05 4.55
C ASN A 124 -5.93 -5.62 4.52
N PHE A 125 -5.01 -5.33 3.60
CA PHE A 125 -4.46 -3.98 3.45
C PHE A 125 -5.51 -2.99 2.90
N LEU A 126 -6.39 -3.45 2.02
CA LEU A 126 -7.43 -2.63 1.38
C LEU A 126 -8.74 -2.51 2.17
N PHE A 127 -8.90 -3.15 3.34
CA PHE A 127 -10.01 -2.82 4.25
C PHE A 127 -10.08 -1.33 4.62
N TYR A 128 -8.98 -0.61 4.45
CA TYR A 128 -8.91 0.84 4.55
C TYR A 128 -8.34 1.40 3.23
N ASP A 129 -9.19 1.61 2.22
CA ASP A 129 -8.81 1.97 0.85
C ASP A 129 -8.91 3.47 0.55
N ASP A 130 -8.70 4.30 1.57
CA ASP A 130 -8.73 5.78 1.51
C ASP A 130 -7.53 6.38 0.76
N GLY A 131 -7.38 5.99 -0.51
CA GLY A 131 -6.31 6.44 -1.40
C GLY A 131 -4.90 5.91 -1.11
N PRO A 132 -4.66 4.70 -0.55
CA PRO A 132 -3.32 4.29 -0.19
C PRO A 132 -2.43 4.12 -1.43
N ILE A 133 -1.14 4.45 -1.25
CA ILE A 133 -0.11 4.27 -2.27
C ILE A 133 0.83 3.15 -1.86
N LEU A 134 1.03 2.15 -2.73
CA LEU A 134 2.02 1.09 -2.54
C LEU A 134 3.30 1.43 -3.31
N LEU A 135 4.43 1.38 -2.61
CA LEU A 135 5.76 1.64 -3.16
C LEU A 135 6.69 0.46 -2.94
N GLY A 136 7.47 0.09 -3.96
CA GLY A 136 8.59 -0.83 -3.80
C GLY A 136 9.87 -0.11 -3.37
N ARG A 137 10.59 -0.65 -2.38
CA ARG A 137 11.88 -0.09 -1.97
C ARG A 137 12.86 -0.14 -3.14
N ARG A 138 13.39 1.03 -3.53
CA ARG A 138 14.28 1.22 -4.71
C ARG A 138 13.64 0.85 -6.06
N ARG A 139 12.31 0.84 -6.13
CA ARG A 139 11.52 0.61 -7.36
C ARG A 139 10.93 1.92 -7.83
N LYS A 140 10.81 2.14 -9.14
CA LYS A 140 10.20 3.39 -9.66
C LYS A 140 8.68 3.29 -9.72
N GLU A 141 8.20 2.06 -9.87
CA GLU A 141 6.81 1.67 -9.94
C GLU A 141 6.08 2.02 -8.64
N ALA A 142 4.84 2.46 -8.78
CA ALA A 142 3.93 2.77 -7.71
C ALA A 142 2.52 2.34 -8.08
N LEU A 143 1.77 1.91 -7.06
CA LEU A 143 0.33 1.66 -7.18
C LEU A 143 -0.43 2.68 -6.37
N TRP A 144 -1.54 3.17 -6.90
CA TRP A 144 -2.46 4.04 -6.16
C TRP A 144 -3.87 3.46 -6.19
N PHE A 145 -4.32 2.98 -5.04
CA PHE A 145 -5.63 2.37 -4.88
C PHE A 145 -6.69 3.45 -4.65
N SER A 146 -7.86 3.27 -5.24
CA SER A 146 -9.03 4.12 -5.08
C SER A 146 -10.14 3.36 -4.38
N SER A 147 -10.89 4.05 -3.52
CA SER A 147 -12.13 3.55 -2.91
C SER A 147 -13.25 3.21 -3.90
N LYS A 148 -13.04 3.48 -5.19
CA LYS A 148 -13.94 3.07 -6.29
C LYS A 148 -13.68 1.65 -6.80
N GLY A 149 -12.73 0.92 -6.21
CA GLY A 149 -12.42 -0.44 -6.66
C GLY A 149 -11.35 -0.52 -7.75
N THR A 150 -10.69 0.59 -8.07
CA THR A 150 -9.64 0.62 -9.10
C THR A 150 -8.25 0.90 -8.51
N VAL A 151 -7.22 0.47 -9.21
CA VAL A 151 -5.82 0.72 -8.88
C VAL A 151 -5.10 1.26 -10.10
N LYS A 152 -4.41 2.38 -9.92
CA LYS A 152 -3.55 2.96 -10.95
C LYS A 152 -2.14 2.41 -10.81
N PHE A 153 -1.55 1.99 -11.92
CA PHE A 153 -0.14 1.61 -12.01
C PHE A 153 0.65 2.70 -12.74
N GLY A 154 1.80 3.07 -12.20
CA GLY A 154 2.59 4.19 -12.71
C GLY A 154 4.01 4.24 -12.18
N THR A 155 4.74 5.28 -12.56
CA THR A 155 6.12 5.52 -12.10
C THR A 155 6.27 6.89 -11.48
N ARG A 156 7.06 6.96 -10.40
CA ARG A 156 7.36 8.20 -9.69
C ARG A 156 8.29 9.10 -10.53
N SER A 157 7.97 10.39 -10.58
CA SER A 157 8.71 11.45 -11.31
C SER A 157 9.36 12.45 -10.37
#